data_AF-A0A5K1JXY4-F1
#
_entry.id   AF-A0A5K1JXY4-F1
#
_cell.length_a   1.000
_cell.length_b   1.000
_cell.length_c   1.000
_cell.angle_alpha   90.00
_cell.angle_beta   90.00
_cell.angle_gamma   90.00
#
_symmetry.space_group_name_H-M   'P 1'
#
loop_
_entity.id
_entity.type
_entity.pdbx_description
1 polymer ?
#
loop_
_entity_poly.entity_id
_entity_poly.type
_entity_poly.pdbx_seq_one_letter_code
_entity_poly.pdbx_strand_id
1 'polypeptide(L)'
;MAQISRDDLELTLSRYTFPAGTTSPRIVVDITNDGQQSSTDSHIDLDEKTGRVTGGAQFAGSFGPGRYYAYTCVDFKGEGHDIGAPTEYGAWSSNFPVKNTVSSQQVFFEQEIPDFDFEKTRAASRAQWSELLGRIQVNPQGVDPEFVDLFYSSLYRTHLSPADYTGENPLWNSSEPYYDSFYCNWDTYRTLFPLMALHDPTTFARIVRGMINIQQHEGWLPECRGASVQQWIQGGSHGDPILAEFFVKYHDHADALSVSADALYNALVADAERQPPNWNLQGRQTDVWKSFGYIPQDVFERSGSNSRQVSRTVEYAFDDFAISQVAKVLGKTADGKKYAQRSQNFQNMWNENVTFPGQTDIAGFMQPRFSNGQFNYTDPRHCSIHDPTPSTCFLNAQRHDGFYEGSPITYSQYVPHDTAKLIELQGGDDQFIKRLDFIFNQGYFDSTDEPSQQIPFMYHYANRPALSTQRSRQTIAQFFNTSINGLPGNDGNA
;
A
#
# COMPACT_ATOMS: atom_id res chain seq x y z
N MET A 1 9.56 21.18 27.16
CA MET A 1 9.65 22.12 26.02
C MET A 1 10.60 21.49 25.01
N ALA A 2 10.04 20.79 24.03
CA ALA A 2 10.76 20.31 22.86
C ALA A 2 10.08 21.00 21.67
N GLN A 3 10.85 21.84 21.00
CA GLN A 3 10.45 22.57 19.80
C GLN A 3 10.73 21.62 18.62
N ILE A 4 9.69 20.94 18.15
CA ILE A 4 9.72 20.25 16.86
C ILE A 4 9.41 21.34 15.83
N SER A 5 10.34 21.63 14.92
CA SER A 5 10.04 22.54 13.81
C SER A 5 8.99 21.88 12.94
N ARG A 6 7.80 22.48 12.88
CA ARG A 6 6.79 22.17 11.87
C ARG A 6 7.16 22.96 10.63
N ASP A 7 8.03 22.37 9.81
CA ASP A 7 8.38 22.88 8.47
C ASP A 7 7.59 22.13 7.36
N ASP A 8 6.66 21.25 7.75
CA ASP A 8 5.81 20.48 6.84
C ASP A 8 4.52 21.26 6.58
N LEU A 9 4.23 21.54 5.31
CA LEU A 9 3.03 22.26 4.87
C LEU A 9 1.82 21.31 4.94
N GLU A 10 1.04 21.36 6.02
CA GLU A 10 -0.23 20.59 6.14
C GLU A 10 -1.40 21.30 5.43
N LEU A 11 -1.14 22.44 4.77
CA LEU A 11 -2.13 23.30 4.12
C LEU A 11 -1.97 23.38 2.60
N THR A 12 -3.10 23.49 1.91
CA THR A 12 -3.16 23.77 0.46
C THR A 12 -3.47 25.24 0.20
N LEU A 13 -2.76 25.86 -0.76
CA LEU A 13 -3.05 27.20 -1.24
C LEU A 13 -3.50 27.17 -2.71
N SER A 14 -4.74 27.56 -2.95
CA SER A 14 -5.35 27.61 -4.28
C SER A 14 -5.41 29.05 -4.80
N ARG A 15 -5.02 29.29 -6.06
CA ARG A 15 -5.11 30.59 -6.73
C ARG A 15 -6.11 30.54 -7.87
N TYR A 16 -7.14 31.39 -7.82
CA TYR A 16 -8.18 31.49 -8.84
C TYR A 16 -8.11 32.85 -9.55
N THR A 17 -8.08 32.83 -10.88
CA THR A 17 -8.12 34.04 -11.72
C THR A 17 -9.46 34.11 -12.45
N PHE A 18 -10.28 35.11 -12.13
CA PHE A 18 -11.56 35.34 -12.79
C PHE A 18 -11.39 36.13 -14.11
N PRO A 19 -12.32 35.99 -15.07
CA PRO A 19 -12.31 36.79 -16.29
C PRO A 19 -12.29 38.30 -16.02
N ALA A 20 -11.63 39.07 -16.89
CA ALA A 20 -11.61 40.52 -16.79
C ALA A 20 -13.04 41.08 -16.85
N GLY A 21 -13.39 41.97 -15.91
CA GLY A 21 -14.73 42.55 -15.81
C GLY A 21 -15.75 41.74 -15.01
N THR A 22 -15.35 40.61 -14.39
CA THR A 22 -16.20 39.92 -13.41
C THR A 22 -16.50 40.85 -12.22
N THR A 23 -17.77 41.14 -11.99
CA THR A 23 -18.25 42.01 -10.89
C THR A 23 -18.76 41.22 -9.68
N SER A 24 -18.98 39.91 -9.82
CA SER A 24 -19.49 39.04 -8.75
C SER A 24 -18.85 37.65 -8.85
N PRO A 25 -17.56 37.51 -8.52
CA PRO A 25 -16.91 36.21 -8.47
C PRO A 25 -17.56 35.34 -7.39
N ARG A 26 -17.65 34.04 -7.63
CA ARG A 26 -18.21 33.06 -6.68
C ARG A 26 -17.23 31.92 -6.49
N ILE A 27 -17.09 31.47 -5.24
CA ILE A 27 -16.39 30.24 -4.89
C ILE A 27 -17.38 29.33 -4.17
N VAL A 28 -17.33 28.04 -4.47
CA VAL A 28 -18.12 27.01 -3.81
C VAL A 28 -17.17 26.15 -2.99
N VAL A 29 -17.50 25.96 -1.72
CA VAL A 29 -16.85 24.99 -0.84
C VAL A 29 -17.83 23.84 -0.65
N ASP A 30 -17.56 22.71 -1.30
CA ASP A 30 -18.36 21.49 -1.16
C ASP A 30 -17.71 20.58 -0.12
N ILE A 31 -18.39 20.37 1.01
CA ILE A 31 -17.93 19.54 2.12
C ILE A 31 -18.52 18.12 2.10
N THR A 32 -19.25 17.77 1.04
CA THR A 32 -20.02 16.52 0.95
C THR A 32 -19.56 15.60 -0.18
N ASN A 33 -18.92 16.13 -1.21
CA ASN A 33 -18.52 15.32 -2.35
C ASN A 33 -17.23 14.52 -2.10
N ASP A 34 -17.38 13.20 -2.02
CA ASP A 34 -16.30 12.21 -1.96
C ASP A 34 -16.27 11.31 -3.21
N GLY A 35 -17.00 11.67 -4.27
CA GLY A 35 -17.20 10.86 -5.48
C GLY A 35 -18.12 9.64 -5.30
N GLN A 36 -18.05 8.95 -4.16
CA GLN A 36 -18.93 7.83 -3.80
C GLN A 36 -20.33 8.28 -3.35
N GLN A 37 -20.49 9.58 -3.03
CA GLN A 37 -21.69 10.16 -2.42
C GLN A 37 -22.03 9.50 -1.08
N SER A 38 -21.00 9.25 -0.25
CA SER A 38 -21.16 8.51 1.00
C SER A 38 -21.28 9.41 2.24
N SER A 39 -21.19 10.73 2.07
CA SER A 39 -21.15 11.69 3.17
C SER A 39 -22.40 11.61 4.06
N THR A 40 -22.20 11.62 5.37
CA THR A 40 -23.24 11.79 6.40
C THR A 40 -22.79 12.83 7.43
N ASP A 41 -23.72 13.32 8.24
CA ASP A 41 -23.42 14.23 9.36
C ASP A 41 -22.61 15.47 8.95
N SER A 42 -22.91 16.03 7.77
CA SER A 42 -22.25 17.22 7.28
C SER A 42 -22.63 18.45 8.09
N HIS A 43 -21.64 19.28 8.39
CA HIS A 43 -21.81 20.54 9.08
C HIS A 43 -20.92 21.60 8.45
N ILE A 44 -21.44 22.82 8.36
CA ILE A 44 -20.72 23.98 7.82
C ILE A 44 -21.06 25.21 8.65
N ASP A 45 -20.05 26.03 8.88
CA ASP A 45 -20.15 27.33 9.52
C ASP A 45 -19.44 28.36 8.62
N LEU A 46 -20.15 29.46 8.35
CA LEU A 46 -19.65 30.55 7.53
C LEU A 46 -19.62 31.83 8.39
N ASP A 47 -18.44 32.40 8.55
CA ASP A 47 -18.30 33.74 9.11
C ASP A 47 -18.66 34.78 8.04
N GLU A 48 -19.84 35.39 8.16
CA GLU A 48 -20.34 36.41 7.23
C GLU A 48 -19.46 37.66 7.14
N LYS A 49 -18.56 37.90 8.09
CA LYS A 49 -17.68 39.06 8.10
C LYS A 49 -16.37 38.80 7.37
N THR A 50 -15.82 37.61 7.53
CA THR A 50 -14.50 37.23 6.97
C THR A 50 -14.62 36.36 5.72
N GLY A 51 -15.78 35.75 5.49
CA GLY A 51 -15.98 34.72 4.49
C GLY A 51 -15.39 33.36 4.87
N ARG A 52 -14.77 33.20 6.05
CA ARG A 52 -14.17 31.94 6.48
C ARG A 52 -15.23 30.84 6.51
N VAL A 53 -14.90 29.70 5.91
CA VAL A 53 -15.71 28.49 5.96
C VAL A 53 -15.02 27.47 6.85
N THR A 54 -15.72 26.97 7.86
CA THR A 54 -15.30 25.76 8.59
C THR A 54 -16.36 24.69 8.45
N GLY A 55 -15.97 23.43 8.54
CA GLY A 55 -16.93 22.35 8.48
C GLY A 55 -16.30 20.98 8.37
N GLY A 56 -17.13 20.00 8.05
CA GLY A 56 -16.70 18.64 7.85
C GLY A 56 -17.88 17.72 7.65
N ALA A 57 -17.57 16.46 7.33
CA ALA A 57 -18.56 15.41 7.23
C ALA A 57 -17.92 14.07 7.57
N GLN A 58 -18.77 13.07 7.77
CA GLN A 58 -18.36 11.69 7.89
C GLN A 58 -18.43 10.99 6.53
N PHE A 59 -17.40 10.25 6.15
CA PHE A 59 -17.30 9.55 4.88
C PHE A 59 -17.09 8.06 5.08
N ALA A 60 -17.52 7.25 4.11
CA ALA A 60 -17.17 5.83 4.06
C ALA A 60 -15.69 5.64 3.69
N GLY A 61 -15.05 4.63 4.26
CA GLY A 61 -13.78 4.14 3.75
C GLY A 61 -13.91 3.64 2.32
N SER A 62 -12.88 3.85 1.51
CA SER A 62 -12.91 3.58 0.07
C SER A 62 -13.32 2.14 -0.27
N PHE A 63 -12.70 1.16 0.39
CA PHE A 63 -12.93 -0.26 0.15
C PHE A 63 -12.95 -1.04 1.47
N GLY A 64 -13.47 -0.42 2.53
CA GLY A 64 -13.42 -0.94 3.89
C GLY A 64 -14.72 -0.68 4.64
N PRO A 65 -14.93 -1.33 5.80
CA PRO A 65 -16.18 -1.18 6.54
C PRO A 65 -16.21 0.10 7.40
N GLY A 66 -15.07 0.75 7.60
CA GLY A 66 -14.93 1.91 8.47
C GLY A 66 -15.54 3.19 7.89
N ARG A 67 -15.83 4.15 8.76
CA ARG A 67 -16.18 5.53 8.41
C ARG A 67 -15.27 6.48 9.18
N TYR A 68 -14.86 7.56 8.54
CA TYR A 68 -13.97 8.56 9.13
C TYR A 68 -14.58 9.96 9.03
N TYR A 69 -14.15 10.87 9.90
CA TYR A 69 -14.47 12.28 9.79
C TYR A 69 -13.34 13.00 9.07
N ALA A 70 -13.69 13.87 8.12
CA ALA A 70 -12.77 14.85 7.58
C ALA A 70 -13.31 16.25 7.87
N TYR A 71 -12.40 17.13 8.25
CA TYR A 71 -12.68 18.51 8.63
C TYR A 71 -11.96 19.46 7.67
N THR A 72 -12.50 20.66 7.50
CA THR A 72 -11.92 21.69 6.64
C THR A 72 -12.06 23.06 7.28
N CYS A 73 -11.06 23.91 7.04
CA CYS A 73 -11.08 25.32 7.34
C CYS A 73 -10.52 26.06 6.11
N VAL A 74 -11.32 26.93 5.51
CA VAL A 74 -10.99 27.65 4.29
C VAL A 74 -11.08 29.15 4.54
N ASP A 75 -9.97 29.82 4.31
CA ASP A 75 -9.85 31.28 4.34
C ASP A 75 -9.74 31.84 2.92
N PHE A 76 -10.21 33.07 2.74
CA PHE A 76 -10.20 33.76 1.44
C PHE A 76 -9.42 35.07 1.50
N LYS A 77 -8.69 35.38 0.44
CA LYS A 77 -7.94 36.63 0.30
C LYS A 77 -7.86 37.07 -1.16
N GLY A 78 -8.00 38.37 -1.41
CA GLY A 78 -7.70 38.98 -2.70
C GLY A 78 -6.20 39.25 -2.86
N GLU A 79 -5.64 38.87 -4.01
CA GLU A 79 -4.25 39.21 -4.35
C GLU A 79 -4.16 40.69 -4.77
N GLY A 80 -3.57 41.53 -3.92
CA GLY A 80 -3.38 42.96 -4.20
C GLY A 80 -4.65 43.82 -4.07
N HIS A 81 -5.74 43.30 -3.51
CA HIS A 81 -6.97 44.04 -3.24
C HIS A 81 -7.76 43.45 -2.08
N ASP A 82 -8.55 44.27 -1.41
CA ASP A 82 -9.49 43.84 -0.37
C ASP A 82 -10.78 43.31 -1.03
N ILE A 83 -11.18 42.10 -0.66
CA ILE A 83 -12.42 41.48 -1.14
C ILE A 83 -13.62 41.81 -0.24
N GLY A 84 -13.37 42.37 0.95
CA GLY A 84 -14.41 42.69 1.93
C GLY A 84 -15.18 41.47 2.43
N ALA A 85 -16.29 41.73 3.14
CA ALA A 85 -17.22 40.69 3.54
C ALA A 85 -18.00 40.14 2.33
N PRO A 86 -18.33 38.84 2.30
CA PRO A 86 -19.16 38.27 1.23
C PRO A 86 -20.52 39.00 1.13
N THR A 87 -20.90 39.40 -0.07
CA THR A 87 -22.19 40.07 -0.34
C THR A 87 -23.31 39.09 -0.70
N GLU A 88 -22.97 37.86 -1.07
CA GLU A 88 -23.88 36.74 -1.31
C GLU A 88 -23.30 35.46 -0.73
N TYR A 89 -24.07 34.81 0.16
CA TYR A 89 -23.64 33.58 0.84
C TYR A 89 -24.83 32.71 1.26
N GLY A 90 -24.57 31.42 1.53
CA GLY A 90 -25.55 30.49 2.07
C GLY A 90 -25.04 29.04 2.05
N ALA A 91 -25.47 28.23 3.02
CA ALA A 91 -25.28 26.79 3.01
C ALA A 91 -26.30 26.11 2.08
N TRP A 92 -25.84 25.16 1.26
CA TRP A 92 -26.68 24.39 0.34
C TRP A 92 -26.88 22.98 0.92
N SER A 93 -28.07 22.68 1.44
CA SER A 93 -28.48 21.30 1.70
C SER A 93 -29.57 20.94 0.68
N SER A 94 -29.23 20.26 -0.41
CA SER A 94 -30.06 20.00 -1.62
C SER A 94 -29.97 21.05 -2.75
N ASN A 95 -30.71 20.83 -3.84
CA ASN A 95 -30.67 21.59 -5.11
C ASN A 95 -31.22 23.03 -5.02
N PHE A 96 -31.48 23.58 -3.84
CA PHE A 96 -31.98 24.94 -3.65
C PHE A 96 -31.29 25.63 -2.47
N PRO A 97 -30.91 26.92 -2.59
CA PRO A 97 -30.26 27.65 -1.51
C PRO A 97 -31.26 27.99 -0.40
N VAL A 98 -30.94 27.66 0.85
CA VAL A 98 -31.61 28.27 2.01
C VAL A 98 -30.81 29.50 2.42
N LYS A 99 -31.25 30.65 1.91
CA LYS A 99 -30.62 31.96 2.18
C LYS A 99 -30.59 32.25 3.68
N ASN A 100 -29.49 32.82 4.17
CA ASN A 100 -29.29 33.29 5.56
C ASN A 100 -29.18 32.18 6.63
N THR A 101 -28.60 31.03 6.29
CA THR A 101 -28.31 29.95 7.26
C THR A 101 -26.80 29.90 7.51
N VAL A 102 -26.37 30.05 8.78
CA VAL A 102 -24.96 30.29 9.16
C VAL A 102 -24.30 29.19 10.00
N SER A 103 -25.03 28.17 10.50
CA SER A 103 -24.39 27.16 11.37
C SER A 103 -25.08 25.79 11.46
N SER A 104 -24.26 24.74 11.51
CA SER A 104 -24.36 23.59 12.44
C SER A 104 -22.94 23.26 12.95
N GLN A 105 -22.78 22.83 14.21
CA GLN A 105 -21.63 23.14 15.11
C GLN A 105 -20.20 22.58 14.79
N GLN A 106 -19.19 23.49 14.90
CA GLN A 106 -17.79 23.52 15.51
C GLN A 106 -16.89 22.25 15.62
N VAL A 107 -15.52 22.22 15.52
CA VAL A 107 -14.34 23.09 15.85
C VAL A 107 -13.09 22.69 14.99
N PHE A 108 -12.10 23.58 14.71
CA PHE A 108 -10.74 23.23 14.20
C PHE A 108 -9.59 24.15 14.73
N PHE A 109 -8.31 23.75 14.56
CA PHE A 109 -7.05 24.35 15.06
C PHE A 109 -6.31 25.27 14.03
N GLU A 110 -5.31 26.02 14.51
CA GLU A 110 -4.72 27.27 13.96
C GLU A 110 -3.89 27.18 12.64
N GLN A 111 -3.52 28.35 12.10
CA GLN A 111 -3.03 28.63 10.74
C GLN A 111 -1.50 28.46 10.52
N GLU A 112 -1.10 27.74 9.46
CA GLU A 112 0.32 27.59 9.06
C GLU A 112 0.77 28.50 7.89
N ILE A 113 -0.16 29.08 7.09
CA ILE A 113 0.14 30.04 6.01
C ILE A 113 -0.55 31.39 6.29
N PRO A 114 -0.04 32.21 7.23
CA PRO A 114 -0.71 33.45 7.61
C PRO A 114 -0.61 34.56 6.54
N ASP A 115 0.37 34.48 5.63
CA ASP A 115 0.67 35.53 4.64
C ASP A 115 -0.02 35.32 3.27
N PHE A 116 -0.48 34.11 2.97
CA PHE A 116 -1.09 33.71 1.68
C PHE A 116 -0.16 33.93 0.48
N ASP A 117 1.17 33.87 0.67
CA ASP A 117 2.11 34.10 -0.43
C ASP A 117 2.22 32.85 -1.33
N PHE A 118 1.47 32.85 -2.43
CA PHE A 118 1.42 31.73 -3.37
C PHE A 118 2.77 31.38 -3.99
N GLU A 119 3.55 32.38 -4.43
CA GLU A 119 4.82 32.10 -5.09
C GLU A 119 5.87 31.62 -4.07
N LYS A 120 5.84 32.12 -2.83
CA LYS A 120 6.69 31.60 -1.75
C LYS A 120 6.34 30.17 -1.38
N THR A 121 5.07 29.83 -1.19
CA THR A 121 4.62 28.46 -0.89
C THR A 121 4.96 27.51 -2.04
N ARG A 122 4.73 27.92 -3.28
CA ARG A 122 5.11 27.15 -4.48
C ARG A 122 6.62 26.94 -4.58
N ALA A 123 7.43 27.96 -4.30
CA ALA A 123 8.88 27.85 -4.32
C ALA A 123 9.40 26.92 -3.22
N ALA A 124 8.83 26.99 -2.01
CA ALA A 124 9.17 26.11 -0.90
C ALA A 124 8.84 24.63 -1.22
N SER A 125 7.62 24.36 -1.70
CA SER A 125 7.23 23.01 -2.15
C SER A 125 8.15 22.49 -3.26
N ARG A 126 8.50 23.33 -4.25
CA ARG A 126 9.43 22.94 -5.31
C ARG A 126 10.83 22.63 -4.78
N ALA A 127 11.30 23.37 -3.78
CA ALA A 127 12.60 23.13 -3.17
C ALA A 127 12.63 21.80 -2.42
N GLN A 128 11.58 21.46 -1.67
CA GLN A 128 11.44 20.16 -0.99
C GLN A 128 11.45 19.01 -2.00
N TRP A 129 10.64 19.09 -3.06
CA TRP A 129 10.65 18.08 -4.14
C TRP A 129 12.01 17.97 -4.85
N SER A 130 12.69 19.09 -5.07
CA SER A 130 14.01 19.10 -5.72
C SER A 130 15.08 18.45 -4.85
N GLU A 131 15.01 18.63 -3.53
CA GLU A 131 15.91 17.95 -2.58
C GLU A 131 15.67 16.45 -2.62
N LEU A 132 14.41 16.02 -2.43
CA LEU A 132 14.03 14.61 -2.37
C LEU A 132 14.36 13.85 -3.65
N LEU A 133 13.89 14.35 -4.80
CA LEU A 133 14.17 13.73 -6.11
C LEU A 133 15.66 13.82 -6.46
N GLY A 134 16.36 14.86 -5.98
CA GLY A 134 17.79 15.06 -6.20
C GLY A 134 18.70 14.07 -5.46
N ARG A 135 18.16 13.27 -4.53
CA ARG A 135 18.90 12.20 -3.81
C ARG A 135 19.31 11.07 -4.75
N ILE A 136 18.60 10.86 -5.86
CA ILE A 136 18.97 9.90 -6.91
C ILE A 136 19.32 10.67 -8.18
N GLN A 137 20.59 10.66 -8.57
CA GLN A 137 21.07 11.38 -9.75
C GLN A 137 21.30 10.41 -10.91
N VAL A 138 20.56 10.60 -12.00
CA VAL A 138 20.77 9.86 -13.25
C VAL A 138 21.61 10.67 -14.23
N ASN A 139 22.47 9.99 -14.99
CA ASN A 139 23.15 10.58 -16.13
C ASN A 139 22.28 10.41 -17.40
N PRO A 140 21.72 11.49 -17.98
CA PRO A 140 20.85 11.39 -19.16
C PRO A 140 21.61 11.27 -20.50
N GLN A 141 22.95 11.31 -20.50
CA GLN A 141 23.73 11.24 -21.74
C GLN A 141 23.49 9.91 -22.48
N GLY A 142 22.94 10.00 -23.69
CA GLY A 142 22.63 8.82 -24.51
C GLY A 142 21.36 8.07 -24.12
N VAL A 143 20.52 8.66 -23.26
CA VAL A 143 19.22 8.11 -22.83
C VAL A 143 18.10 8.96 -23.43
N ASP A 144 17.00 8.32 -23.83
CA ASP A 144 15.80 9.05 -24.27
C ASP A 144 15.26 9.92 -23.11
N PRO A 145 15.00 11.22 -23.31
CA PRO A 145 14.41 12.08 -22.29
C PRO A 145 13.13 11.51 -21.66
N GLU A 146 12.32 10.76 -22.41
CA GLU A 146 11.08 10.17 -21.88
C GLU A 146 11.36 9.19 -20.73
N PHE A 147 12.46 8.41 -20.80
CA PHE A 147 12.83 7.52 -19.69
C PHE A 147 13.28 8.27 -18.45
N VAL A 148 13.87 9.46 -18.62
CA VAL A 148 14.27 10.32 -17.49
C VAL A 148 13.02 10.91 -16.83
N ASP A 149 12.08 11.39 -17.64
CA ASP A 149 10.79 11.91 -17.16
C ASP A 149 9.98 10.81 -16.46
N LEU A 150 9.91 9.62 -17.04
CA LEU A 150 9.27 8.45 -16.45
C LEU A 150 9.92 8.10 -15.10
N PHE A 151 11.25 8.04 -15.03
CA PHE A 151 11.97 7.71 -13.79
C PHE A 151 11.64 8.69 -12.66
N TYR A 152 11.75 10.00 -12.88
CA TYR A 152 11.47 10.98 -11.84
C TYR A 152 9.97 11.09 -11.54
N SER A 153 9.09 10.81 -12.50
CA SER A 153 7.64 10.74 -12.27
C SER A 153 7.28 9.55 -11.38
N SER A 154 7.90 8.39 -11.59
CA SER A 154 7.74 7.21 -10.72
C SER A 154 8.32 7.47 -9.33
N LEU A 155 9.54 8.03 -9.23
CA LEU A 155 10.14 8.39 -7.93
C LEU A 155 9.28 9.40 -7.15
N TYR A 156 8.64 10.34 -7.84
CA TYR A 156 7.67 11.25 -7.21
C TYR A 156 6.48 10.47 -6.61
N ARG A 157 5.93 9.49 -7.33
CA ARG A 157 4.78 8.69 -6.88
C ARG A 157 5.08 7.84 -5.64
N THR A 158 6.30 7.32 -5.52
CA THR A 158 6.74 6.55 -4.34
C THR A 158 6.79 7.35 -3.03
N HIS A 159 6.64 8.69 -3.11
CA HIS A 159 6.67 9.60 -1.95
C HIS A 159 5.33 10.28 -1.67
N LEU A 160 4.26 9.89 -2.37
CA LEU A 160 2.91 10.38 -2.06
C LEU A 160 2.29 9.66 -0.85
N SER A 161 2.72 8.42 -0.60
CA SER A 161 2.24 7.57 0.48
C SER A 161 3.36 6.70 1.06
N PRO A 162 3.26 6.26 2.33
CA PRO A 162 2.23 6.64 3.31
C PRO A 162 2.37 8.11 3.72
N ALA A 163 1.25 8.73 4.07
CA ALA A 163 1.19 10.15 4.40
C ALA A 163 1.50 10.38 5.88
N ASP A 164 2.28 11.43 6.18
CA ASP A 164 2.61 11.82 7.56
C ASP A 164 1.48 12.65 8.16
N TYR A 165 0.82 12.11 9.18
CA TYR A 165 -0.30 12.70 9.91
C TYR A 165 0.14 12.96 11.37
N THR A 166 1.43 13.20 11.61
CA THR A 166 2.00 13.36 12.95
C THR A 166 1.37 14.55 13.68
N GLY A 167 0.68 14.26 14.79
CA GLY A 167 -0.04 15.26 15.58
C GLY A 167 -1.50 15.46 15.18
N GLU A 168 -1.97 14.77 14.13
CA GLU A 168 -3.37 14.82 13.67
C GLU A 168 -4.16 13.55 13.97
N ASN A 169 -3.55 12.54 14.62
CA ASN A 169 -4.24 11.30 14.95
C ASN A 169 -5.45 11.54 15.89
N PRO A 170 -6.69 11.26 15.44
CA PRO A 170 -7.88 11.48 16.26
C PRO A 170 -8.18 10.34 17.25
N LEU A 171 -7.49 9.21 17.13
CA LEU A 171 -7.85 7.96 17.83
C LEU A 171 -7.15 7.81 19.18
N TRP A 172 -5.89 8.26 19.29
CA TRP A 172 -5.13 8.24 20.53
C TRP A 172 -4.10 9.37 20.56
N ASN A 173 -3.67 9.75 21.77
CA ASN A 173 -2.61 10.73 21.95
C ASN A 173 -1.25 10.01 22.06
N SER A 174 -0.30 10.41 21.21
CA SER A 174 1.05 9.86 21.15
C SER A 174 2.05 10.95 20.75
N SER A 175 3.30 10.82 21.21
CA SER A 175 4.42 11.63 20.73
C SER A 175 5.22 10.96 19.61
N GLU A 176 4.86 9.73 19.23
CA GLU A 176 5.44 9.05 18.08
C GLU A 176 4.91 9.65 16.76
N PRO A 177 5.67 9.56 15.66
CA PRO A 177 5.13 9.84 14.34
C PRO A 177 3.88 9.01 14.07
N TYR A 178 2.93 9.57 13.33
CA TYR A 178 1.74 8.87 12.90
C TYR A 178 1.63 8.95 11.39
N TYR A 179 1.56 7.78 10.74
CA TYR A 179 1.40 7.67 9.30
C TYR A 179 0.08 6.99 8.98
N ASP A 180 -0.52 7.38 7.86
CA ASP A 180 -1.73 6.76 7.31
C ASP A 180 -1.59 6.60 5.78
N SER A 181 -2.70 6.34 5.07
CA SER A 181 -2.68 6.11 3.61
C SER A 181 -1.79 4.92 3.21
N PHE A 182 -1.73 3.90 4.07
CA PHE A 182 -1.25 2.59 3.68
C PHE A 182 -2.35 1.91 2.86
N TYR A 183 -2.45 2.24 1.57
CA TYR A 183 -3.40 1.61 0.64
C TYR A 183 -2.96 0.18 0.30
N CYS A 184 -2.84 -0.63 1.35
CA CYS A 184 -2.37 -2.00 1.42
C CYS A 184 -0.87 -2.18 1.26
N ASN A 185 -0.26 -2.71 2.32
CA ASN A 185 1.15 -3.02 2.30
C ASN A 185 1.49 -4.18 1.37
N TRP A 186 0.53 -5.08 1.03
CA TRP A 186 0.67 -6.12 0.01
C TRP A 186 1.29 -5.66 -1.32
N ASP A 187 1.07 -4.39 -1.67
CA ASP A 187 1.68 -3.75 -2.83
C ASP A 187 3.07 -3.19 -2.48
N THR A 188 3.11 -2.30 -1.48
CA THR A 188 4.26 -1.42 -1.21
C THR A 188 5.47 -2.14 -0.57
N TYR A 189 5.31 -3.28 0.10
CA TYR A 189 6.46 -4.01 0.67
C TYR A 189 7.42 -4.50 -0.40
N ARG A 190 6.93 -4.69 -1.64
CA ARG A 190 7.67 -5.32 -2.75
C ARG A 190 8.77 -4.41 -3.30
N THR A 191 8.47 -3.12 -3.45
CA THR A 191 9.32 -2.17 -4.18
C THR A 191 9.50 -0.84 -3.48
N LEU A 192 8.44 -0.24 -2.91
CA LEU A 192 8.48 1.08 -2.29
C LEU A 192 9.43 1.12 -1.09
N PHE A 193 9.23 0.28 -0.09
CA PHE A 193 10.06 0.30 1.11
C PHE A 193 11.51 -0.17 0.84
N PRO A 194 11.74 -1.19 -0.01
CA PRO A 194 13.09 -1.50 -0.47
C PRO A 194 13.81 -0.35 -1.18
N LEU A 195 13.11 0.43 -2.01
CA LEU A 195 13.65 1.62 -2.66
C LEU A 195 13.90 2.76 -1.65
N MET A 196 12.94 3.01 -0.76
CA MET A 196 13.04 4.04 0.28
C MET A 196 14.22 3.79 1.21
N ALA A 197 14.47 2.53 1.58
CA ALA A 197 15.66 2.16 2.34
C ALA A 197 16.95 2.72 1.69
N LEU A 198 17.07 2.68 0.36
CA LEU A 198 18.30 3.10 -0.32
C LEU A 198 18.58 4.61 -0.27
N HIS A 199 17.54 5.45 -0.20
CA HIS A 199 17.69 6.90 -0.43
C HIS A 199 17.01 7.79 0.62
N ASP A 200 16.15 7.24 1.47
CA ASP A 200 15.52 7.94 2.59
C ASP A 200 15.32 7.06 3.84
N PRO A 201 16.40 6.57 4.46
CA PRO A 201 16.30 5.75 5.66
C PRO A 201 15.75 6.52 6.88
N THR A 202 15.81 7.85 6.89
CA THR A 202 15.31 8.68 7.99
C THR A 202 13.78 8.75 7.98
N THR A 203 13.17 9.00 6.82
CA THR A 203 11.71 8.92 6.68
C THR A 203 11.23 7.50 6.88
N PHE A 204 11.95 6.50 6.37
CA PHE A 204 11.61 5.10 6.59
C PHE A 204 11.58 4.74 8.09
N ALA A 205 12.54 5.22 8.88
CA ALA A 205 12.53 5.04 10.33
C ALA A 205 11.29 5.66 11.01
N ARG A 206 10.87 6.87 10.58
CA ARG A 206 9.65 7.52 11.08
C ARG A 206 8.41 6.68 10.78
N ILE A 207 8.30 6.15 9.56
CA ILE A 207 7.19 5.27 9.16
C ILE A 207 7.17 4.00 10.02
N VAL A 208 8.31 3.34 10.20
CA VAL A 208 8.43 2.14 11.06
C VAL A 208 7.99 2.42 12.50
N ARG A 209 8.38 3.58 13.07
CA ARG A 209 7.91 4.01 14.39
C ARG A 209 6.40 4.22 14.44
N GLY A 210 5.83 4.83 13.40
CA GLY A 210 4.38 4.99 13.27
C GLY A 210 3.64 3.65 13.18
N MET A 211 4.14 2.71 12.40
CA MET A 211 3.58 1.35 12.32
C MET A 211 3.65 0.61 13.66
N ILE A 212 4.77 0.73 14.39
CA ILE A 212 4.90 0.18 15.75
C ILE A 212 3.92 0.85 16.71
N ASN A 213 3.72 2.17 16.63
CA ASN A 213 2.78 2.86 17.49
C ASN A 213 1.33 2.42 17.20
N ILE A 214 0.95 2.28 15.94
CA ILE A 214 -0.34 1.68 15.55
C ILE A 214 -0.47 0.28 16.16
N GLN A 215 0.55 -0.57 16.04
CA GLN A 215 0.53 -1.91 16.62
C GLN A 215 0.33 -1.91 18.14
N GLN A 216 0.94 -0.97 18.86
CA GLN A 216 0.78 -0.87 20.31
C GLN A 216 -0.64 -0.48 20.74
N HIS A 217 -1.35 0.31 19.92
CA HIS A 217 -2.70 0.79 20.22
C HIS A 217 -3.81 -0.10 19.65
N GLU A 218 -3.64 -0.64 18.44
CA GLU A 218 -4.63 -1.48 17.74
C GLU A 218 -4.35 -2.99 17.93
N GLY A 219 -3.12 -3.36 18.26
CA GLY A 219 -2.70 -4.72 18.61
C GLY A 219 -1.92 -5.47 17.51
N TRP A 220 -2.02 -5.01 16.26
CA TRP A 220 -1.39 -5.61 15.06
C TRP A 220 -0.80 -4.51 14.18
N LEU A 221 0.18 -4.86 13.34
CA LEU A 221 0.72 -3.92 12.37
C LEU A 221 -0.37 -3.48 11.38
N PRO A 222 -0.33 -2.22 10.90
CA PRO A 222 -1.24 -1.77 9.86
C PRO A 222 -0.97 -2.51 8.55
N GLU A 223 -2.05 -2.88 7.85
CA GLU A 223 -1.97 -3.48 6.51
C GLU A 223 -2.61 -2.58 5.46
N CYS A 224 -3.94 -2.51 5.44
CA CYS A 224 -4.70 -1.59 4.61
C CYS A 224 -5.41 -0.58 5.51
N ARG A 225 -5.08 0.70 5.40
CA ARG A 225 -5.75 1.79 6.11
C ARG A 225 -5.69 3.09 5.32
N GLY A 226 -6.74 3.88 5.46
CA GLY A 226 -6.85 5.20 4.85
C GLY A 226 -7.75 6.09 5.68
N ALA A 227 -7.34 7.34 5.89
CA ALA A 227 -8.02 8.30 6.74
C ALA A 227 -8.31 7.76 8.17
N SER A 228 -7.32 7.14 8.79
CA SER A 228 -7.39 6.57 10.15
C SER A 228 -8.37 5.41 10.33
N VAL A 229 -8.87 4.81 9.25
CA VAL A 229 -9.72 3.61 9.33
C VAL A 229 -9.13 2.45 8.54
N GLN A 230 -9.25 1.24 9.11
CA GLN A 230 -8.85 -0.01 8.48
C GLN A 230 -9.70 -0.30 7.24
N GLN A 231 -9.05 -0.84 6.20
CA GLN A 231 -9.67 -1.27 4.95
C GLN A 231 -9.51 -2.78 4.78
N TRP A 232 -10.18 -3.39 3.79
CA TRP A 232 -10.06 -4.83 3.58
C TRP A 232 -8.65 -5.24 3.13
N ILE A 233 -8.03 -6.14 3.89
CA ILE A 233 -6.73 -6.74 3.58
C ILE A 233 -6.78 -7.50 2.27
N GLN A 234 -5.70 -7.39 1.49
CA GLN A 234 -5.43 -8.05 0.22
C GLN A 234 -4.82 -9.47 0.40
N GLY A 235 -3.71 -9.81 -0.26
CA GLY A 235 -3.18 -11.18 -0.31
C GLY A 235 -2.63 -11.76 1.01
N GLY A 236 -2.28 -10.93 1.98
CA GLY A 236 -1.54 -11.30 3.21
C GLY A 236 -1.41 -10.11 4.19
N SER A 237 -0.49 -10.18 5.17
CA SER A 237 -0.28 -9.16 6.22
C SER A 237 1.20 -8.77 6.28
N HIS A 238 1.59 -7.74 5.54
CA HIS A 238 2.96 -7.43 5.15
C HIS A 238 3.57 -6.25 5.90
N GLY A 239 3.04 -5.92 7.08
CA GLY A 239 3.77 -5.06 8.02
C GLY A 239 5.12 -5.68 8.42
N ASP A 240 5.18 -7.02 8.48
CA ASP A 240 6.38 -7.77 8.88
C ASP A 240 7.59 -7.59 7.95
N PRO A 241 7.49 -7.82 6.61
CA PRO A 241 8.59 -7.56 5.70
C PRO A 241 9.03 -6.09 5.68
N ILE A 242 8.14 -5.13 5.91
CA ILE A 242 8.49 -3.71 5.98
C ILE A 242 9.38 -3.42 7.19
N LEU A 243 8.95 -3.83 8.38
CA LEU A 243 9.74 -3.68 9.61
C LEU A 243 11.07 -4.44 9.53
N ALA A 244 11.06 -5.63 8.94
CA ALA A 244 12.26 -6.44 8.77
C ALA A 244 13.26 -5.82 7.79
N GLU A 245 12.79 -5.28 6.67
CA GLU A 245 13.61 -4.60 5.67
C GLU A 245 14.38 -3.43 6.28
N PHE A 246 13.70 -2.62 7.09
CA PHE A 246 14.35 -1.56 7.86
C PHE A 246 15.38 -2.15 8.83
N PHE A 247 14.96 -3.07 9.70
CA PHE A 247 15.78 -3.47 10.82
C PHE A 247 17.01 -4.26 10.40
N VAL A 248 16.89 -5.17 9.43
CA VAL A 248 18.04 -5.95 8.93
C VAL A 248 19.12 -5.01 8.37
N LYS A 249 18.74 -3.94 7.67
CA LYS A 249 19.68 -2.98 7.08
C LYS A 249 20.20 -1.93 8.07
N TYR A 250 19.38 -1.51 9.03
CA TYR A 250 19.65 -0.34 9.88
C TYR A 250 19.70 -0.62 11.38
N HIS A 251 19.75 -1.88 11.84
CA HIS A 251 19.80 -2.20 13.27
C HIS A 251 20.94 -1.49 14.02
N ASP A 252 22.14 -1.39 13.41
CA ASP A 252 23.29 -0.66 13.98
C ASP A 252 23.03 0.85 14.14
N HIS A 253 22.03 1.38 13.45
CA HIS A 253 21.59 2.78 13.49
C HIS A 253 20.22 2.96 14.16
N ALA A 254 19.59 1.89 14.63
CA ALA A 254 18.21 1.92 15.14
C ALA A 254 18.07 2.90 16.32
N ASP A 255 19.03 2.92 17.24
CA ASP A 255 19.03 3.86 18.37
C ASP A 255 19.13 5.32 17.90
N ALA A 256 19.99 5.60 16.91
CA ALA A 256 20.15 6.94 16.35
C ALA A 256 18.90 7.40 15.58
N LEU A 257 18.18 6.45 14.99
CA LEU A 257 16.92 6.66 14.28
C LEU A 257 15.68 6.56 15.20
N SER A 258 15.89 6.39 16.51
CA SER A 258 14.84 6.26 17.53
C SER A 258 13.89 5.08 17.31
N VAL A 259 14.36 3.99 16.69
CA VAL A 259 13.59 2.76 16.50
C VAL A 259 13.96 1.76 17.58
N SER A 260 13.02 1.45 18.48
CA SER A 260 13.23 0.44 19.52
C SER A 260 13.23 -0.97 18.94
N ALA A 261 14.37 -1.66 19.03
CA ALA A 261 14.52 -3.05 18.62
C ALA A 261 13.53 -3.99 19.32
N ASP A 262 13.28 -3.78 20.61
CA ASP A 262 12.33 -4.58 21.39
C ASP A 262 10.88 -4.32 20.94
N ALA A 263 10.50 -3.05 20.74
CA ALA A 263 9.16 -2.72 20.28
C ALA A 263 8.90 -3.25 18.86
N LEU A 264 9.88 -3.11 17.97
CA LEU A 264 9.85 -3.65 16.62
C LEU A 264 9.67 -5.17 16.64
N TYR A 265 10.49 -5.88 17.42
CA TYR A 265 10.38 -7.34 17.50
C TYR A 265 9.07 -7.81 18.13
N ASN A 266 8.57 -7.10 19.14
CA ASN A 266 7.28 -7.40 19.75
C ASN A 266 6.11 -7.22 18.76
N ALA A 267 6.19 -6.20 17.90
CA ALA A 267 5.19 -5.98 16.85
C ALA A 267 5.17 -7.15 15.85
N LEU A 268 6.34 -7.57 15.37
CA LEU A 268 6.48 -8.74 14.49
C LEU A 268 5.92 -10.02 15.11
N VAL A 269 6.25 -10.27 16.38
CA VAL A 269 5.76 -11.46 17.09
C VAL A 269 4.24 -11.38 17.31
N ALA A 270 3.67 -10.20 17.51
CA ALA A 270 2.22 -10.04 17.66
C ALA A 270 1.47 -10.50 16.40
N ASP A 271 1.89 -10.05 15.22
CA ASP A 271 1.30 -10.45 13.93
C ASP A 271 1.49 -11.95 13.65
N ALA A 272 2.64 -12.49 14.03
CA ALA A 272 2.97 -13.89 13.81
C ALA A 272 2.34 -14.89 14.80
N GLU A 273 1.88 -14.45 15.96
CA GLU A 273 1.46 -15.34 17.05
C GLU A 273 0.05 -15.11 17.56
N ARG A 274 -0.55 -13.93 17.34
CA ARG A 274 -1.88 -13.59 17.86
C ARG A 274 -2.90 -13.47 16.73
N GLN A 275 -3.91 -14.35 16.74
CA GLN A 275 -5.05 -14.23 15.84
C GLN A 275 -5.88 -12.98 16.18
N PRO A 276 -6.18 -12.10 15.20
CA PRO A 276 -7.04 -10.95 15.39
C PRO A 276 -8.51 -11.34 15.41
N PRO A 277 -9.37 -10.49 16.01
CA PRO A 277 -10.81 -10.69 15.99
C PRO A 277 -11.40 -10.61 14.58
N ASN A 278 -10.73 -9.89 13.67
CA ASN A 278 -11.09 -9.80 12.26
C ASN A 278 -9.83 -9.76 11.36
N TRP A 279 -9.39 -10.89 10.81
CA TRP A 279 -8.23 -10.92 9.89
C TRP A 279 -8.54 -10.43 8.47
N ASN A 280 -9.76 -10.00 8.20
CA ASN A 280 -9.99 -9.23 6.97
C ASN A 280 -9.49 -7.78 7.10
N LEU A 281 -9.14 -7.30 8.30
CA LEU A 281 -8.77 -5.90 8.55
C LEU A 281 -7.36 -5.71 9.12
N GLN A 282 -6.83 -6.71 9.82
CA GLN A 282 -5.53 -6.64 10.48
C GLN A 282 -4.97 -8.04 10.71
N GLY A 283 -3.65 -8.20 10.78
CA GLY A 283 -2.98 -9.44 11.15
C GLY A 283 -3.36 -10.68 10.34
N ARG A 284 -3.18 -11.87 10.93
CA ARG A 284 -3.24 -13.16 10.22
C ARG A 284 -4.23 -14.15 10.86
N GLN A 285 -4.74 -15.10 10.07
CA GLN A 285 -5.47 -16.29 10.58
C GLN A 285 -4.51 -17.26 11.29
N THR A 286 -3.96 -16.82 12.41
CA THR A 286 -2.71 -17.33 12.99
C THR A 286 -2.87 -18.69 13.65
N ASP A 287 -4.02 -18.98 14.26
CA ASP A 287 -4.20 -20.24 15.00
C ASP A 287 -4.30 -21.42 14.02
N VAL A 288 -5.00 -21.23 12.90
CA VAL A 288 -5.06 -22.19 11.80
C VAL A 288 -3.70 -22.34 11.13
N TRP A 289 -3.03 -21.22 10.81
CA TRP A 289 -1.68 -21.22 10.24
C TRP A 289 -0.70 -22.05 11.06
N LYS A 290 -0.65 -21.85 12.38
CA LYS A 290 0.25 -22.56 13.28
C LYS A 290 -0.11 -24.04 13.45
N SER A 291 -1.40 -24.39 13.39
CA SER A 291 -1.87 -25.76 13.60
C SER A 291 -1.63 -26.66 12.38
N PHE A 292 -1.83 -26.13 11.17
CA PHE A 292 -1.73 -26.91 9.93
C PHE A 292 -0.44 -26.66 9.15
N GLY A 293 0.23 -25.52 9.37
CA GLY A 293 1.32 -25.06 8.51
C GLY A 293 0.86 -24.62 7.12
N TYR A 294 -0.43 -24.38 6.93
CA TYR A 294 -1.06 -23.80 5.75
C TYR A 294 -2.47 -23.37 6.13
N ILE A 295 -3.15 -22.61 5.27
CA ILE A 295 -4.55 -22.25 5.48
C ILE A 295 -5.44 -23.23 4.70
N PRO A 296 -6.19 -24.14 5.35
CA PRO A 296 -7.01 -25.09 4.62
C PRO A 296 -8.29 -24.45 4.08
N GLN A 297 -8.77 -24.94 2.93
CA GLN A 297 -9.96 -24.41 2.25
C GLN A 297 -11.29 -24.71 2.97
N ASP A 298 -11.35 -25.78 3.73
CA ASP A 298 -12.54 -26.27 4.46
C ASP A 298 -12.60 -25.80 5.93
N VAL A 299 -11.69 -24.94 6.36
CA VAL A 299 -11.70 -24.38 7.72
C VAL A 299 -12.38 -23.00 7.71
N PHE A 300 -13.58 -22.96 8.27
CA PHE A 300 -14.40 -21.75 8.36
C PHE A 300 -14.41 -21.21 9.78
N GLU A 301 -14.12 -19.93 9.93
CA GLU A 301 -14.15 -19.23 11.20
C GLU A 301 -14.84 -17.88 11.03
N ARG A 302 -15.52 -17.38 12.07
CA ARG A 302 -16.30 -16.13 12.00
C ARG A 302 -15.44 -14.87 11.91
N SER A 303 -14.19 -14.98 12.33
CA SER A 303 -13.23 -13.88 12.44
C SER A 303 -12.61 -13.47 11.10
N GLY A 304 -13.10 -13.99 9.96
CA GLY A 304 -12.77 -13.44 8.65
C GLY A 304 -13.25 -14.29 7.48
N SER A 305 -12.94 -13.86 6.26
CA SER A 305 -13.42 -14.51 5.05
C SER A 305 -12.69 -15.82 4.78
N ASN A 306 -13.43 -16.85 4.36
CA ASN A 306 -12.82 -18.11 3.91
C ASN A 306 -12.40 -18.00 2.44
N SER A 307 -11.33 -17.24 2.18
CA SER A 307 -10.83 -17.00 0.83
C SER A 307 -9.30 -16.97 0.74
N ARG A 308 -8.73 -16.96 -0.48
CA ARG A 308 -7.30 -16.72 -0.73
C ARG A 308 -6.35 -17.64 0.05
N GLN A 309 -6.76 -18.87 0.28
CA GLN A 309 -6.04 -19.80 1.16
C GLN A 309 -4.62 -20.07 0.69
N VAL A 310 -4.42 -20.19 -0.62
CA VAL A 310 -3.11 -20.38 -1.24
C VAL A 310 -2.29 -19.10 -1.13
N SER A 311 -2.84 -17.96 -1.57
CA SER A 311 -2.15 -16.66 -1.50
C SER A 311 -1.72 -16.32 -0.07
N ARG A 312 -2.64 -16.40 0.91
CA ARG A 312 -2.31 -16.16 2.32
C ARG A 312 -1.24 -17.12 2.84
N THR A 313 -1.26 -18.39 2.44
CA THR A 313 -0.24 -19.36 2.86
C THR A 313 1.15 -18.99 2.37
N VAL A 314 1.29 -18.60 1.10
CA VAL A 314 2.61 -18.26 0.54
C VAL A 314 3.10 -16.90 1.03
N GLU A 315 2.20 -15.92 1.20
CA GLU A 315 2.52 -14.61 1.75
C GLU A 315 2.91 -14.71 3.24
N TYR A 316 2.15 -15.45 4.08
CA TYR A 316 2.52 -15.68 5.48
C TYR A 316 3.86 -16.40 5.64
N ALA A 317 4.21 -17.27 4.70
CA ALA A 317 5.52 -17.91 4.68
C ALA A 317 6.64 -16.90 4.42
N PHE A 318 6.43 -15.91 3.55
CA PHE A 318 7.38 -14.82 3.34
C PHE A 318 7.46 -13.90 4.57
N ASP A 319 6.34 -13.57 5.20
CA ASP A 319 6.33 -12.77 6.42
C ASP A 319 7.11 -13.47 7.55
N ASP A 320 7.00 -14.81 7.67
CA ASP A 320 7.78 -15.57 8.64
C ASP A 320 9.28 -15.60 8.31
N PHE A 321 9.65 -15.62 7.02
CA PHE A 321 11.04 -15.43 6.64
C PHE A 321 11.57 -14.07 7.11
N ALA A 322 10.80 -13.00 6.92
CA ALA A 322 11.18 -11.65 7.36
C ALA A 322 11.45 -11.59 8.87
N ILE A 323 10.55 -12.17 9.68
CA ILE A 323 10.72 -12.25 11.15
C ILE A 323 11.95 -13.09 11.52
N SER A 324 12.23 -14.18 10.78
CA SER A 324 13.41 -15.00 11.02
C SER A 324 14.71 -14.23 10.84
N GLN A 325 14.77 -13.29 9.88
CA GLN A 325 15.95 -12.45 9.65
C GLN A 325 16.16 -11.46 10.80
N VAL A 326 15.10 -10.81 11.29
CA VAL A 326 15.17 -9.93 12.46
C VAL A 326 15.60 -10.71 13.72
N ALA A 327 15.00 -11.88 13.96
CA ALA A 327 15.37 -12.74 15.08
C ALA A 327 16.84 -13.15 15.03
N LYS A 328 17.39 -13.39 13.84
CA LYS A 328 18.82 -13.70 13.63
C LYS A 328 19.71 -12.50 13.99
N VAL A 329 19.36 -11.30 13.53
CA VAL A 329 20.09 -10.06 13.86
C VAL A 329 20.11 -9.82 15.37
N LEU A 330 18.99 -10.05 16.05
CA LEU A 330 18.85 -9.90 17.51
C LEU A 330 19.44 -11.06 18.34
N GLY A 331 20.02 -12.08 17.72
CA GLY A 331 20.55 -13.25 18.42
C GLY A 331 19.47 -14.15 19.07
N LYS A 332 18.20 -14.02 18.70
CA LYS A 332 17.08 -14.83 19.21
C LYS A 332 17.01 -16.18 18.47
N THR A 333 17.99 -17.05 18.74
CA THR A 333 18.22 -18.28 17.96
C THR A 333 17.01 -19.22 17.88
N ALA A 334 16.25 -19.39 18.96
CA ALA A 334 15.08 -20.26 18.98
C ALA A 334 13.97 -19.75 18.06
N ASP A 335 13.69 -18.45 18.11
CA ASP A 335 12.71 -17.82 17.23
C ASP A 335 13.18 -17.77 15.79
N GLY A 336 14.46 -17.46 15.55
CA GLY A 336 15.06 -17.51 14.22
C GLY A 336 14.88 -18.88 13.55
N LYS A 337 15.10 -19.97 14.29
CA LYS A 337 14.84 -21.33 13.81
C LYS A 337 13.34 -21.60 13.58
N LYS A 338 12.48 -21.21 14.53
CA LYS A 338 11.03 -21.40 14.45
C LYS A 338 10.45 -20.74 13.18
N TYR A 339 10.75 -19.47 12.98
CA TYR A 339 10.19 -18.71 11.85
C TYR A 339 10.85 -19.09 10.52
N ALA A 340 12.14 -19.46 10.49
CA ALA A 340 12.77 -20.01 9.28
C ALA A 340 12.21 -21.40 8.89
N GLN A 341 11.74 -22.19 9.86
CA GLN A 341 11.02 -23.44 9.55
C GLN A 341 9.60 -23.14 9.04
N ARG A 342 8.91 -22.19 9.68
CA ARG A 342 7.55 -21.79 9.28
C ARG A 342 7.53 -21.12 7.90
N SER A 343 8.60 -20.43 7.50
CA SER A 343 8.73 -19.88 6.15
C SER A 343 8.82 -20.94 5.05
N GLN A 344 9.07 -22.21 5.38
CA GLN A 344 9.09 -23.32 4.42
C GLN A 344 7.69 -23.90 4.16
N ASN A 345 6.67 -23.43 4.88
CA ASN A 345 5.30 -23.91 4.78
C ASN A 345 4.63 -23.63 3.44
N PHE A 346 5.17 -22.74 2.59
CA PHE A 346 4.66 -22.57 1.21
C PHE A 346 4.63 -23.91 0.45
N GLN A 347 5.58 -24.81 0.74
CA GLN A 347 5.66 -26.14 0.15
C GLN A 347 4.43 -27.00 0.45
N ASN A 348 3.69 -26.71 1.53
CA ASN A 348 2.46 -27.43 1.86
C ASN A 348 1.33 -27.18 0.86
N MET A 349 1.42 -26.13 0.05
CA MET A 349 0.48 -25.87 -1.04
C MET A 349 0.95 -26.41 -2.39
N TRP A 350 2.18 -26.93 -2.50
CA TRP A 350 2.71 -27.43 -3.77
C TRP A 350 2.16 -28.81 -4.12
N ASN A 351 1.40 -28.89 -5.21
CA ASN A 351 0.93 -30.14 -5.79
C ASN A 351 1.69 -30.43 -7.09
N GLU A 352 2.64 -31.35 -7.02
CA GLU A 352 3.47 -31.79 -8.16
C GLU A 352 2.66 -32.45 -9.30
N ASN A 353 1.47 -32.99 -9.00
CA ASN A 353 0.67 -33.75 -9.96
C ASN A 353 -0.20 -32.89 -10.87
N VAL A 354 -0.29 -31.58 -10.61
CA VAL A 354 -1.04 -30.67 -11.48
C VAL A 354 -0.17 -30.29 -12.68
N THR A 355 -0.71 -30.46 -13.89
CA THR A 355 -0.08 -30.04 -15.13
C THR A 355 -0.84 -28.89 -15.77
N PHE A 356 -0.14 -28.01 -16.47
CA PHE A 356 -0.79 -26.95 -17.22
C PHE A 356 -1.67 -27.52 -18.36
N PRO A 357 -2.93 -27.09 -18.51
CA PRO A 357 -3.81 -27.56 -19.57
C PRO A 357 -3.22 -27.33 -20.96
N GLY A 358 -2.98 -28.42 -21.71
CA GLY A 358 -2.40 -28.37 -23.05
C GLY A 358 -0.87 -28.29 -23.11
N GLN A 359 -0.18 -28.17 -21.97
CA GLN A 359 1.28 -28.09 -21.87
C GLN A 359 1.78 -28.91 -20.67
N THR A 360 1.76 -30.24 -20.79
CA THR A 360 1.92 -31.17 -19.65
C THR A 360 3.31 -31.17 -18.99
N ASP A 361 4.31 -30.66 -19.71
CA ASP A 361 5.68 -30.43 -19.27
C ASP A 361 5.83 -29.20 -18.36
N ILE A 362 4.82 -28.33 -18.29
CA ILE A 362 4.72 -27.34 -17.22
C ILE A 362 3.89 -27.96 -16.08
N ALA A 363 4.57 -28.61 -15.14
CA ALA A 363 3.97 -29.40 -14.07
C ALA A 363 4.37 -28.91 -12.67
N GLY A 364 3.48 -29.08 -11.70
CA GLY A 364 3.62 -28.59 -10.33
C GLY A 364 3.09 -27.17 -10.18
N PHE A 365 2.12 -27.01 -9.30
CA PHE A 365 1.49 -25.73 -8.98
C PHE A 365 1.13 -25.66 -7.51
N MET A 366 1.12 -24.46 -6.97
CA MET A 366 0.39 -24.20 -5.73
C MET A 366 -1.09 -24.47 -5.97
N GLN A 367 -1.76 -25.13 -5.03
CA GLN A 367 -3.16 -25.53 -5.14
C GLN A 367 -3.84 -25.44 -3.76
N PRO A 368 -5.16 -25.20 -3.70
CA PRO A 368 -5.86 -25.22 -2.43
C PRO A 368 -5.79 -26.60 -1.79
N ARG A 369 -5.78 -26.65 -0.46
CA ARG A 369 -5.62 -27.89 0.30
C ARG A 369 -6.64 -27.96 1.42
N PHE A 370 -7.19 -29.14 1.63
CA PHE A 370 -8.13 -29.42 2.72
C PHE A 370 -7.40 -29.72 4.03
N SER A 371 -8.11 -29.62 5.15
CA SER A 371 -7.62 -29.89 6.50
C SER A 371 -7.18 -31.35 6.68
N ASN A 372 -7.74 -32.27 5.88
CA ASN A 372 -7.35 -33.68 5.84
C ASN A 372 -6.06 -33.94 5.02
N GLY A 373 -5.46 -32.89 4.46
CA GLY A 373 -4.22 -32.95 3.68
C GLY A 373 -4.40 -33.23 2.18
N GLN A 374 -5.62 -33.52 1.69
CA GLN A 374 -5.89 -33.69 0.27
C GLN A 374 -5.90 -32.34 -0.46
N PHE A 375 -5.43 -32.33 -1.70
CA PHE A 375 -5.52 -31.15 -2.56
C PHE A 375 -6.90 -31.02 -3.18
N ASN A 376 -7.37 -29.78 -3.30
CA ASN A 376 -8.38 -29.39 -4.27
C ASN A 376 -7.71 -28.93 -5.56
N TYR A 377 -8.51 -28.65 -6.59
CA TYR A 377 -8.03 -28.21 -7.89
C TYR A 377 -8.56 -26.83 -8.26
N THR A 378 -7.64 -25.96 -8.66
CA THR A 378 -7.90 -24.69 -9.34
C THR A 378 -7.13 -24.73 -10.66
N ASP A 379 -7.83 -24.50 -11.78
CA ASP A 379 -7.20 -24.49 -13.10
C ASP A 379 -6.03 -23.49 -13.15
N PRO A 380 -4.83 -23.89 -13.61
CA PRO A 380 -3.67 -23.00 -13.67
C PRO A 380 -3.87 -21.68 -14.42
N ARG A 381 -4.90 -21.59 -15.27
CA ARG A 381 -5.28 -20.38 -16.02
C ARG A 381 -6.29 -19.49 -15.32
N HIS A 382 -6.97 -19.99 -14.28
CA HIS A 382 -8.02 -19.23 -13.61
C HIS A 382 -7.47 -17.90 -13.07
N CYS A 383 -8.19 -16.79 -13.21
CA CYS A 383 -7.70 -15.44 -12.91
C CYS A 383 -6.54 -14.99 -13.82
N SER A 384 -6.65 -15.24 -15.13
CA SER A 384 -5.72 -14.71 -16.14
C SER A 384 -6.48 -14.30 -17.40
N ILE A 385 -5.79 -13.68 -18.36
CA ILE A 385 -6.36 -13.36 -19.67
C ILE A 385 -6.88 -14.59 -20.45
N HIS A 386 -6.48 -15.80 -20.05
CA HIS A 386 -6.91 -17.07 -20.64
C HIS A 386 -7.82 -17.89 -19.72
N ASP A 387 -8.45 -17.26 -18.73
CA ASP A 387 -9.38 -17.91 -17.80
C ASP A 387 -10.55 -18.55 -18.58
N PRO A 388 -10.78 -19.88 -18.48
CA PRO A 388 -11.89 -20.54 -19.14
C PRO A 388 -13.26 -20.25 -18.48
N THR A 389 -13.26 -19.55 -17.34
CA THR A 389 -14.43 -19.32 -16.49
C THR A 389 -14.49 -17.86 -16.01
N PRO A 390 -15.63 -17.38 -15.49
CA PRO A 390 -15.67 -16.06 -14.85
C PRO A 390 -14.72 -16.02 -13.65
N SER A 391 -13.81 -15.06 -13.61
CA SER A 391 -12.82 -14.95 -12.54
C SER A 391 -13.46 -14.62 -11.19
N THR A 392 -13.16 -15.44 -10.18
CA THR A 392 -13.67 -15.29 -8.81
C THR A 392 -12.57 -14.95 -7.80
N CYS A 393 -11.38 -14.61 -8.28
CA CYS A 393 -10.18 -14.26 -7.50
C CYS A 393 -10.14 -12.83 -6.92
N PHE A 394 -11.21 -12.02 -7.01
CA PHE A 394 -11.37 -10.63 -6.48
C PHE A 394 -12.27 -10.56 -5.24
N LEU A 395 -12.13 -9.56 -4.35
CA LEU A 395 -12.68 -9.52 -2.97
C LEU A 395 -14.21 -9.68 -2.95
N ASN A 396 -14.69 -10.92 -3.09
CA ASN A 396 -16.09 -11.24 -3.25
C ASN A 396 -16.48 -12.53 -2.51
N ALA A 397 -17.79 -12.72 -2.30
CA ALA A 397 -18.33 -13.83 -1.52
C ALA A 397 -18.30 -15.19 -2.25
N GLN A 398 -17.95 -15.22 -3.53
CA GLN A 398 -17.97 -16.42 -4.39
C GLN A 398 -16.59 -17.09 -4.50
N ARG A 399 -15.61 -16.63 -3.70
CA ARG A 399 -14.21 -17.07 -3.70
C ARG A 399 -14.02 -18.51 -3.23
N HIS A 400 -13.84 -19.43 -4.18
CA HIS A 400 -13.51 -20.83 -3.89
C HIS A 400 -12.20 -21.30 -4.53
N ASP A 401 -11.44 -20.41 -5.18
CA ASP A 401 -10.31 -20.81 -6.02
C ASP A 401 -8.98 -20.80 -5.27
N GLY A 402 -8.92 -20.13 -4.11
CA GLY A 402 -7.77 -20.10 -3.22
C GLY A 402 -6.71 -19.03 -3.53
N PHE A 403 -6.86 -18.26 -4.61
CA PHE A 403 -5.93 -17.22 -5.05
C PHE A 403 -6.50 -15.81 -4.91
N TYR A 404 -5.61 -14.82 -4.93
CA TYR A 404 -5.93 -13.39 -4.89
C TYR A 404 -5.34 -12.70 -6.11
N GLU A 405 -6.20 -12.16 -6.99
CA GLU A 405 -5.89 -11.30 -8.17
C GLU A 405 -4.89 -11.84 -9.20
N GLY A 406 -4.22 -12.96 -8.93
CA GLY A 406 -3.38 -13.68 -9.87
C GLY A 406 -3.75 -15.15 -10.02
N SER A 407 -3.42 -15.68 -11.20
CA SER A 407 -3.61 -17.09 -11.53
C SER A 407 -2.59 -18.03 -10.87
N PRO A 408 -2.89 -19.34 -10.73
CA PRO A 408 -1.93 -20.27 -10.19
C PRO A 408 -0.61 -20.35 -10.98
N ILE A 409 -0.59 -20.16 -12.31
CA ILE A 409 0.66 -20.14 -13.09
C ILE A 409 1.60 -19.01 -12.64
N THR A 410 1.04 -17.84 -12.35
CA THR A 410 1.76 -16.65 -11.87
C THR A 410 2.07 -16.74 -10.39
N TYR A 411 1.05 -16.94 -9.55
CA TYR A 411 1.19 -16.94 -8.08
C TYR A 411 2.05 -18.09 -7.56
N SER A 412 2.15 -19.21 -8.29
CA SER A 412 3.10 -20.29 -7.96
C SER A 412 4.57 -19.89 -8.13
N GLN A 413 4.85 -18.71 -8.71
CA GLN A 413 6.19 -18.15 -8.75
C GLN A 413 6.52 -17.35 -7.47
N TYR A 414 5.55 -17.10 -6.58
CA TYR A 414 5.73 -16.27 -5.40
C TYR A 414 6.43 -17.00 -4.24
N VAL A 415 7.76 -17.13 -4.34
CA VAL A 415 8.65 -17.65 -3.28
C VAL A 415 9.97 -16.86 -3.23
N PRO A 416 9.95 -15.54 -2.97
CA PRO A 416 11.15 -14.70 -3.02
C PRO A 416 12.20 -15.08 -1.97
N HIS A 417 11.79 -15.60 -0.81
CA HIS A 417 12.70 -16.00 0.26
C HIS A 417 13.42 -17.33 0.02
N ASP A 418 12.92 -18.16 -0.90
CA ASP A 418 13.51 -19.47 -1.20
C ASP A 418 13.30 -19.88 -2.68
N THR A 419 13.76 -19.03 -3.59
CA THR A 419 13.68 -19.31 -5.03
C THR A 419 14.50 -20.55 -5.42
N ALA A 420 15.54 -20.90 -4.64
CA ALA A 420 16.30 -22.12 -4.84
C ALA A 420 15.42 -23.37 -4.68
N LYS A 421 14.62 -23.43 -3.60
CA LYS A 421 13.66 -24.52 -3.42
C LYS A 421 12.57 -24.52 -4.49
N LEU A 422 12.10 -23.35 -4.91
CA LEU A 422 11.13 -23.25 -6.02
C LEU A 422 11.68 -23.85 -7.32
N ILE A 423 12.94 -23.58 -7.66
CA ILE A 423 13.61 -24.16 -8.83
C ILE A 423 13.68 -25.69 -8.71
N GLU A 424 14.03 -26.22 -7.53
CA GLU A 424 14.03 -27.66 -7.28
C GLU A 424 12.63 -28.28 -7.52
N LEU A 425 11.59 -27.67 -6.95
CA LEU A 425 10.20 -28.10 -7.09
C LEU A 425 9.71 -28.06 -8.54
N GLN A 426 10.23 -27.15 -9.35
CA GLN A 426 9.89 -27.02 -10.76
C GLN A 426 10.74 -27.88 -11.70
N GLY A 427 11.61 -28.73 -11.16
CA GLY A 427 12.41 -29.68 -11.95
C GLY A 427 13.79 -29.16 -12.38
N GLY A 428 14.34 -28.18 -11.67
CA GLY A 428 15.67 -27.62 -11.91
C GLY A 428 15.69 -26.44 -12.89
N ASP A 429 16.87 -25.85 -13.07
CA ASP A 429 17.09 -24.61 -13.82
C ASP A 429 16.43 -24.61 -15.22
N ASP A 430 16.62 -25.67 -16.00
CA ASP A 430 16.11 -25.74 -17.38
C ASP A 430 14.58 -25.71 -17.45
N GLN A 431 13.91 -26.43 -16.55
CA GLN A 431 12.44 -26.46 -16.50
C GLN A 431 11.87 -25.17 -15.92
N PHE A 432 12.55 -24.60 -14.93
CA PHE A 432 12.20 -23.30 -14.38
C PHE A 432 12.28 -22.21 -15.45
N ILE A 433 13.38 -22.12 -16.20
CA ILE A 433 13.55 -21.18 -17.33
C ILE A 433 12.45 -21.40 -18.36
N LYS A 434 12.17 -22.66 -18.73
CA LYS A 434 11.12 -22.99 -19.69
C LYS A 434 9.74 -22.54 -19.23
N ARG A 435 9.44 -22.65 -17.93
CA ARG A 435 8.20 -22.12 -17.35
C ARG A 435 8.16 -20.60 -17.42
N LEU A 436 9.23 -19.90 -17.07
CA LEU A 436 9.27 -18.44 -17.18
C LEU A 436 9.08 -17.98 -18.63
N ASP A 437 9.74 -18.63 -19.59
CA ASP A 437 9.55 -18.34 -21.02
C ASP A 437 8.11 -18.64 -21.46
N PHE A 438 7.50 -19.72 -20.96
CA PHE A 438 6.09 -20.02 -21.21
C PHE A 438 5.16 -18.92 -20.70
N ILE A 439 5.38 -18.42 -19.47
CA ILE A 439 4.61 -17.32 -18.87
C ILE A 439 4.64 -16.09 -19.79
N PHE A 440 5.82 -15.66 -20.25
CA PHE A 440 5.92 -14.50 -21.15
C PHE A 440 5.34 -14.79 -22.54
N ASN A 441 5.71 -15.90 -23.16
CA ASN A 441 5.36 -16.20 -24.55
C ASN A 441 3.86 -16.46 -24.75
N GLN A 442 3.17 -16.93 -23.71
CA GLN A 442 1.73 -17.16 -23.75
C GLN A 442 0.91 -16.00 -23.14
N GLY A 443 1.56 -14.94 -22.65
CA GLY A 443 0.88 -13.77 -22.10
C GLY A 443 0.28 -13.96 -20.69
N TYR A 444 0.84 -14.85 -19.88
CA TYR A 444 0.47 -14.99 -18.45
C TYR A 444 1.19 -14.02 -17.53
N PHE A 445 2.27 -13.37 -18.00
CA PHE A 445 2.88 -12.27 -17.26
C PHE A 445 1.92 -11.08 -17.27
N ASP A 446 1.46 -10.69 -16.09
CA ASP A 446 0.56 -9.56 -15.91
C ASP A 446 1.33 -8.38 -15.32
N SER A 447 1.55 -7.32 -16.09
CA SER A 447 2.21 -6.10 -15.61
C SER A 447 1.30 -5.19 -14.79
N THR A 448 0.00 -5.48 -14.75
CA THR A 448 -1.02 -4.64 -14.10
C THR A 448 -1.22 -4.99 -12.62
N ASP A 449 -0.63 -6.10 -12.17
CA ASP A 449 -0.85 -6.68 -10.83
C ASP A 449 0.45 -7.25 -10.22
N GLU A 450 0.54 -7.17 -8.90
CA GLU A 450 1.74 -7.33 -8.09
C GLU A 450 2.37 -8.74 -8.08
N PRO A 451 1.62 -9.87 -8.11
CA PRO A 451 2.20 -11.22 -8.02
C PRO A 451 3.20 -11.54 -9.13
N SER A 452 3.08 -10.85 -10.26
CA SER A 452 3.96 -11.03 -11.43
C SER A 452 5.27 -10.24 -11.34
N GLN A 453 5.35 -9.20 -10.50
CA GLN A 453 6.40 -8.17 -10.60
C GLN A 453 7.84 -8.71 -10.49
N GLN A 454 8.04 -9.81 -9.75
CA GLN A 454 9.37 -10.43 -9.62
C GLN A 454 9.78 -11.32 -10.81
N ILE A 455 8.83 -11.80 -11.61
CA ILE A 455 9.04 -12.80 -12.68
C ILE A 455 10.13 -12.37 -13.70
N PRO A 456 10.20 -11.10 -14.15
CA PRO A 456 11.27 -10.66 -15.04
C PRO A 456 12.67 -10.86 -14.46
N PHE A 457 12.82 -10.85 -13.14
CA PHE A 457 14.12 -11.00 -12.47
C PHE A 457 14.49 -12.45 -12.20
N MET A 458 13.53 -13.39 -12.22
CA MET A 458 13.71 -14.76 -11.75
C MET A 458 14.77 -15.58 -12.53
N TYR A 459 15.07 -15.24 -13.78
CA TYR A 459 16.15 -15.91 -14.55
C TYR A 459 17.54 -15.75 -13.90
N HIS A 460 17.76 -14.73 -13.06
CA HIS A 460 19.01 -14.57 -12.30
C HIS A 460 19.26 -15.78 -11.40
N TYR A 461 18.20 -16.31 -10.75
CA TYR A 461 18.31 -17.43 -9.82
C TYR A 461 18.57 -18.77 -10.51
N ALA A 462 18.25 -18.88 -11.81
CA ALA A 462 18.52 -20.05 -12.63
C ALA A 462 19.77 -19.86 -13.53
N ASN A 463 20.77 -19.11 -13.06
CA ASN A 463 22.05 -18.91 -13.74
C ASN A 463 21.96 -18.25 -15.14
N ARG A 464 20.90 -17.49 -15.41
CA ARG A 464 20.68 -16.80 -16.71
C ARG A 464 20.48 -15.30 -16.57
N PRO A 465 21.45 -14.55 -16.02
CA PRO A 465 21.23 -13.15 -15.70
C PRO A 465 20.97 -12.25 -16.90
N ALA A 466 21.54 -12.57 -18.07
CA ALA A 466 21.27 -11.85 -19.31
C ALA A 466 19.78 -11.85 -19.69
N LEU A 467 19.05 -12.94 -19.39
CA LEU A 467 17.61 -13.01 -19.66
C LEU A 467 16.82 -12.11 -18.73
N SER A 468 17.17 -11.99 -17.44
CA SER A 468 16.48 -11.04 -16.56
C SER A 468 16.67 -9.60 -17.01
N THR A 469 17.90 -9.23 -17.39
CA THR A 469 18.19 -7.89 -17.91
C THR A 469 17.39 -7.62 -19.19
N GLN A 470 17.27 -8.61 -20.07
CA GLN A 470 16.43 -8.49 -21.26
C GLN A 470 14.95 -8.33 -20.90
N ARG A 471 14.40 -9.19 -20.04
CA ARG A 471 12.98 -9.20 -19.68
C ARG A 471 12.57 -7.95 -18.93
N SER A 472 13.32 -7.52 -17.92
CA SER A 472 13.04 -6.27 -17.19
C SER A 472 13.01 -5.06 -18.11
N ARG A 473 13.99 -4.93 -19.02
CA ARG A 473 14.01 -3.84 -20.02
C ARG A 473 12.84 -3.91 -21.00
N GLN A 474 12.47 -5.12 -21.44
CA GLN A 474 11.30 -5.32 -22.30
C GLN A 474 10.01 -4.91 -21.59
N THR A 475 9.82 -5.34 -20.33
CA THR A 475 8.67 -4.97 -19.51
C THR A 475 8.56 -3.45 -19.39
N ILE A 476 9.64 -2.76 -19.01
CA ILE A 476 9.64 -1.29 -18.90
C ILE A 476 9.25 -0.64 -20.23
N ALA A 477 9.90 -1.02 -21.33
CA ALA A 477 9.66 -0.42 -22.64
C ALA A 477 8.28 -0.73 -23.25
N GLN A 478 7.64 -1.84 -22.85
CA GLN A 478 6.34 -2.25 -23.38
C GLN A 478 5.16 -1.64 -22.63
N PHE A 479 5.30 -1.50 -21.31
CA PHE A 479 4.16 -1.22 -20.43
C PHE A 479 4.17 0.17 -19.81
N PHE A 480 5.30 0.89 -19.86
CA PHE A 480 5.44 2.19 -19.21
C PHE A 480 5.81 3.29 -20.20
N ASN A 481 5.16 4.45 -20.08
CA ASN A 481 5.46 5.67 -20.84
C ASN A 481 4.90 6.90 -20.12
N THR A 482 5.13 8.11 -20.64
CA THR A 482 4.69 9.36 -19.99
C THR A 482 3.30 9.84 -20.41
N SER A 483 2.50 9.02 -21.11
CA SER A 483 1.13 9.39 -21.49
C SER A 483 0.16 9.26 -20.32
N ILE A 484 -1.08 9.75 -20.49
CA ILE A 484 -2.13 9.68 -19.46
C ILE A 484 -2.42 8.23 -19.04
N ASN A 485 -2.35 7.27 -19.97
CA ASN A 485 -2.51 5.84 -19.71
C ASN A 485 -1.15 5.14 -19.73
N GLY A 486 -0.12 5.82 -19.25
CA GLY A 486 1.27 5.37 -19.30
C GLY A 486 1.64 4.32 -18.24
N LEU A 487 0.73 3.99 -17.33
CA LEU A 487 0.85 2.86 -16.41
C LEU A 487 -0.03 1.71 -16.89
N PRO A 488 0.43 0.45 -16.76
CA PRO A 488 -0.32 -0.71 -17.25
C PRO A 488 -1.56 -1.04 -16.40
N GLY A 489 -1.57 -0.65 -15.13
CA GLY A 489 -2.64 -0.91 -14.17
C GLY A 489 -2.71 0.16 -13.09
N ASN A 490 -3.26 -0.21 -11.93
CA ASN A 490 -3.19 0.65 -10.75
C ASN A 490 -1.72 0.86 -10.35
N ASP A 491 -1.42 2.03 -9.80
CA ASP A 491 -0.06 2.39 -9.36
C ASP A 491 0.41 1.60 -8.13
N GLY A 492 -0.44 0.77 -7.50
CA GLY A 492 -0.09 0.01 -6.30
C GLY A 492 0.40 0.87 -5.11
N ASN A 493 0.09 2.18 -5.13
CA ASN A 493 0.61 3.17 -4.17
C ASN A 493 2.15 3.27 -4.15
N ALA A 494 2.82 2.98 -5.27
CA ALA A 494 4.29 2.97 -5.39
C ALA A 494 4.80 3.19 -6.82
#